data_AF-A0A401NMV6-F1
#
_entry.id   AF-A0A401NMV6-F1
#
_cell.length_a   1.000
_cell.length_b   1.000
_cell.length_c   1.000
_cell.angle_alpha   90.00
_cell.angle_beta   90.00
_cell.angle_gamma   90.00
#
_symmetry.space_group_name_H-M   'P 1'
#
loop_
_entity.id
_entity.type
_entity.pdbx_description
1 polymer ?
#
loop_
_entity_poly.entity_id
_entity_poly.type
_entity_poly.pdbx_seq_one_letter_code
_entity_poly.pdbx_strand_id
1 'polypeptide(L)'
;RAYALATPTSSSLSSGEDDSCSVFVVELERGPIGLGMGLIDGLHTTLNCPGIYIRTLLPDSPAASDGRFGIGDRILAVNGTSLIGADYDR
;
A
#
# COMPACT_ATOMS: atom_id res chain seq x y z
N ARG A 1 -41.46 -10.13 43.67
CA ARG A 1 -41.31 -10.75 42.33
C ARG A 1 -40.38 -9.87 41.53
N ALA A 2 -39.17 -10.35 41.24
CA ALA A 2 -38.17 -9.62 40.47
C ALA A 2 -38.46 -9.75 38.97
N TYR A 3 -38.25 -8.69 38.20
CA TYR A 3 -38.21 -8.72 36.73
C TYR A 3 -36.78 -8.42 36.28
N ALA A 4 -36.14 -9.39 35.65
CA ALA A 4 -34.94 -9.19 34.86
C ALA A 4 -35.39 -8.90 33.42
N LEU A 5 -34.96 -7.77 32.85
CA LEU A 5 -34.92 -7.61 31.40
C LEU A 5 -33.45 -7.51 31.03
N ALA A 6 -32.99 -8.58 30.38
CA ALA A 6 -31.67 -8.69 29.79
C ALA A 6 -31.37 -7.48 28.90
N THR A 7 -30.14 -6.99 28.93
CA THR A 7 -29.60 -6.12 27.89
C THR A 7 -29.19 -6.99 26.70
N PRO A 8 -29.85 -6.90 25.54
CA PRO A 8 -29.18 -7.22 24.30
C PRO A 8 -28.41 -5.96 23.88
N THR A 9 -27.12 -5.99 24.19
CA THR A 9 -26.02 -5.29 23.53
C THR A 9 -26.37 -5.04 22.06
N SER A 10 -26.25 -3.79 21.59
CA SER A 10 -26.43 -3.38 20.19
C SER A 10 -25.97 -4.47 19.23
N SER A 11 -26.94 -5.21 18.73
CA SER A 11 -26.74 -6.18 17.67
C SER A 11 -26.40 -5.42 16.39
N SER A 12 -25.30 -5.85 15.77
CA SER A 12 -25.01 -5.70 14.35
C SER A 12 -24.38 -4.39 13.90
N LEU A 13 -23.15 -4.12 14.37
CA LEU A 13 -22.11 -3.58 13.48
C LEU A 13 -21.46 -4.76 12.76
N SER A 14 -22.10 -5.26 11.70
CA SER A 14 -21.42 -6.08 10.69
C SER A 14 -21.54 -5.33 9.38
N SER A 15 -20.50 -4.58 9.05
CA SER A 15 -20.19 -3.98 7.75
C SER A 15 -18.87 -3.25 7.97
N GLY A 16 -17.72 -3.67 7.49
CA GLY A 16 -17.30 -4.78 6.66
C GLY A 16 -15.78 -4.63 6.61
N GLU A 17 -15.07 -5.75 6.52
CA GLU A 17 -13.67 -5.81 6.05
C GLU A 17 -12.66 -4.98 6.85
N ASP A 18 -11.93 -5.67 7.73
CA ASP A 18 -10.56 -5.37 8.12
C ASP A 18 -9.84 -4.47 7.08
N ASP A 19 -9.61 -3.20 7.42
CA ASP A 19 -8.72 -2.28 6.70
C ASP A 19 -7.27 -2.78 6.88
N SER A 20 -6.95 -3.94 6.30
CA SER A 20 -5.60 -4.50 6.38
C SER A 20 -4.72 -3.87 5.31
N CYS A 21 -4.18 -2.69 5.63
CA CYS A 21 -2.97 -2.23 4.98
C CYS A 21 -1.82 -3.21 5.32
N SER A 22 -1.60 -4.22 4.48
CA SER A 22 -0.51 -5.19 4.67
C SER A 22 0.81 -4.63 4.14
N VAL A 23 1.85 -4.64 4.98
CA VAL A 23 3.21 -4.30 4.57
C VAL A 23 4.00 -5.57 4.30
N PHE A 24 4.67 -5.63 3.15
CA PHE A 24 5.52 -6.75 2.77
C PHE A 24 6.80 -6.25 2.09
N VAL A 25 7.80 -7.13 2.04
CA VAL A 25 9.08 -6.87 1.39
C VAL A 25 9.16 -7.70 0.11
N VAL A 26 9.63 -7.06 -0.95
CA VAL A 26 9.93 -7.71 -2.21
C VAL A 26 11.41 -7.55 -2.53
N GLU A 27 12.00 -8.61 -3.06
CA GLU A 27 13.36 -8.62 -3.56
C GLU A 27 13.27 -8.79 -5.07
N LEU A 28 13.81 -7.82 -5.81
CA LEU A 28 13.76 -7.81 -7.27
C LEU A 28 15.19 -7.81 -7.81
N GLU A 29 15.44 -8.69 -8.77
CA GLU A 29 16.68 -8.66 -9.53
C GLU A 29 16.62 -7.54 -10.58
N ARG A 30 17.70 -6.77 -10.71
CA ARG A 30 17.75 -5.68 -11.68
C ARG A 30 17.82 -6.24 -13.10
N GLY A 31 16.78 -5.99 -13.88
CA GLY A 31 16.74 -6.31 -15.30
C GLY A 31 17.49 -5.30 -16.17
N PRO A 32 17.54 -5.53 -17.50
CA PRO A 32 18.27 -4.67 -18.45
C PRO A 32 17.72 -3.23 -18.50
N ILE A 33 16.44 -3.03 -18.19
CA ILE A 33 15.77 -1.73 -18.12
C ILE A 33 15.63 -1.21 -16.68
N GLY A 34 16.32 -1.82 -15.72
CA GLY A 34 16.13 -1.59 -14.29
C GLY A 34 15.02 -2.47 -13.71
N LEU A 35 14.33 -1.95 -12.70
CA LEU A 35 13.22 -2.67 -12.04
C LEU A 35 11.92 -2.62 -12.84
N GLY A 36 11.77 -1.61 -13.71
CA GLY A 36 10.59 -1.42 -14.55
C GLY A 36 9.37 -0.83 -13.82
N MET A 37 9.60 0.04 -12.85
CA MET A 37 8.55 0.79 -12.17
C MET A 37 8.72 2.29 -12.40
N GLY A 38 7.62 2.97 -12.69
CA GLY A 38 7.53 4.42 -12.64
C GLY A 38 6.93 4.85 -11.30
N LEU A 39 7.52 5.88 -10.69
CA LEU A 39 7.13 6.37 -9.37
C LEU A 39 6.50 7.77 -9.47
N ILE A 40 5.69 8.13 -8.48
CA ILE A 40 5.08 9.44 -8.36
C ILE A 40 5.00 9.86 -6.89
N ASP A 41 5.13 11.16 -6.64
CA ASP A 41 4.79 11.75 -5.37
C ASP A 41 3.27 11.76 -5.20
N GLY A 42 2.76 11.17 -4.13
CA GLY A 42 1.34 11.14 -3.83
C GLY A 42 0.71 12.52 -3.64
N LEU A 43 1.51 13.55 -3.28
CA LEU A 43 1.05 14.96 -3.23
C LEU A 43 0.68 15.52 -4.61
N HIS A 44 1.27 14.98 -5.69
CA HIS A 44 0.96 15.39 -7.07
C HIS A 44 -0.16 14.54 -7.70
N THR A 45 -0.89 13.77 -6.89
CA THR A 45 -2.02 12.93 -7.33
C THR A 45 -3.31 13.34 -6.65
N THR A 46 -4.44 12.79 -7.10
CA THR A 46 -5.75 12.96 -6.44
C THR A 46 -5.79 12.39 -5.03
N LEU A 47 -4.82 11.57 -4.62
CA LEU A 47 -4.71 11.05 -3.25
C LEU A 47 -4.36 12.17 -2.26
N ASN A 48 -3.62 13.20 -2.69
CA ASN A 48 -3.15 14.31 -1.86
C ASN A 48 -2.53 13.84 -0.53
N CYS A 49 -1.81 12.72 -0.59
CA CYS A 49 -1.21 12.05 0.56
C CYS A 49 0.30 11.91 0.32
N PRO A 50 1.16 12.36 1.24
CA PRO A 50 2.60 12.33 1.05
C PRO A 50 3.13 10.90 0.96
N GLY A 51 4.11 10.70 0.08
CA GLY A 51 4.79 9.43 -0.10
C GLY A 51 5.08 9.11 -1.55
N ILE A 52 5.86 8.04 -1.75
CA ILE A 52 6.25 7.58 -3.07
C ILE A 52 5.37 6.39 -3.45
N TYR A 53 4.67 6.51 -4.57
CA TYR A 53 3.70 5.52 -5.03
C TYR A 53 4.08 4.98 -6.40
N ILE A 54 3.67 3.75 -6.67
CA ILE A 54 3.86 3.10 -7.97
C ILE A 54 2.83 3.65 -8.94
N ARG A 55 3.30 4.32 -9.99
CA ARG A 55 2.46 4.88 -11.05
C ARG A 55 2.32 3.93 -12.24
N THR A 56 3.38 3.24 -12.61
CA THR A 56 3.41 2.36 -13.79
C THR A 56 4.27 1.14 -13.53
N LEU A 57 3.85 0.00 -14.07
CA LEU A 57 4.66 -1.20 -14.20
C LEU A 57 4.93 -1.46 -15.68
N LEU A 58 6.20 -1.60 -16.07
CA LEU A 58 6.56 -1.94 -17.43
C LEU A 58 6.28 -3.41 -17.70
N PRO A 59 5.63 -3.78 -18.81
CA PRO A 59 5.45 -5.18 -19.17
C PRO A 59 6.82 -5.87 -19.31
N ASP A 60 6.87 -7.16 -19.00
CA ASP A 60 8.08 -7.99 -19.05
C ASP A 60 9.24 -7.49 -18.17
N SER A 61 8.95 -6.64 -17.17
CA SER A 61 9.92 -6.17 -16.20
C SER A 61 9.95 -7.03 -14.94
N PRO A 62 11.04 -6.97 -14.13
CA PRO A 62 11.09 -7.65 -12.84
C PRO A 62 9.92 -7.29 -11.93
N ALA A 63 9.55 -6.00 -11.88
CA ALA A 63 8.45 -5.55 -11.05
C ALA A 63 7.08 -6.08 -11.51
N ALA A 64 6.81 -6.07 -12.82
CA ALA A 64 5.57 -6.64 -13.35
C ALA A 64 5.50 -8.16 -13.19
N SER A 65 6.65 -8.84 -13.21
CA SER A 65 6.74 -10.30 -13.09
C SER A 65 6.57 -10.82 -11.66
N ASP A 66 6.95 -10.03 -10.64
CA ASP A 66 6.77 -10.42 -9.23
C ASP A 66 5.29 -10.48 -8.83
N GLY A 67 4.49 -9.50 -9.26
CA GLY A 67 3.03 -9.51 -9.15
C GLY A 67 2.47 -9.38 -7.73
N ARG A 68 3.30 -9.26 -6.68
CA ARG A 68 2.82 -9.06 -5.30
C ARG A 68 2.41 -7.63 -4.98
N PHE A 69 2.93 -6.67 -5.75
CA PHE A 69 2.59 -5.26 -5.66
C PHE A 69 2.10 -4.72 -7.00
N GLY A 70 1.38 -3.61 -6.96
CA GLY A 70 0.70 -3.01 -8.11
C GLY A 70 0.76 -1.48 -8.17
N ILE A 71 0.10 -0.94 -9.19
CA ILE A 71 -0.11 0.52 -9.31
C ILE A 71 -0.95 0.98 -8.12
N GLY A 72 -0.53 2.08 -7.49
CA GLY A 72 -1.17 2.64 -6.29
C GLY A 72 -0.54 2.20 -4.98
N ASP A 73 0.31 1.17 -4.99
CA ASP A 73 1.03 0.76 -3.77
C ASP A 73 2.07 1.80 -3.38
N ARG A 74 2.26 1.95 -2.06
CA ARG A 74 3.21 2.89 -1.48
C ARG A 74 4.53 2.20 -1.17
N ILE A 75 5.62 2.80 -1.62
CA ILE A 75 6.97 2.35 -1.28
C ILE A 75 7.39 3.00 0.03
N LEU A 76 7.65 2.17 1.05
CA LEU A 76 8.04 2.62 2.38
C LEU A 76 9.56 2.64 2.59
N ALA A 77 10.29 1.77 1.88
CA ALA A 77 11.74 1.68 1.97
C ALA A 77 12.33 1.01 0.71
N VAL A 78 13.59 1.31 0.41
CA VAL A 78 14.37 0.66 -0.66
C VAL A 78 15.74 0.30 -0.09
N ASN A 79 16.13 -0.98 -0.19
CA ASN A 79 17.42 -1.48 0.32
C ASN A 79 17.71 -1.10 1.78
N GLY A 80 16.68 -1.10 2.63
CA GLY A 80 16.78 -0.72 4.05
C GLY A 80 16.73 0.79 4.32
N THR A 81 16.78 1.63 3.28
CA THR A 81 16.62 3.09 3.42
C THR A 81 15.14 3.45 3.45
N SER A 82 14.69 4.07 4.53
CA SER A 82 13.29 4.51 4.66
C SER A 82 12.98 5.68 3.71
N LEU A 83 11.79 5.64 3.12
CA LEU A 83 11.21 6.68 2.28
C LEU A 83 10.03 7.40 2.98
N ILE A 84 9.79 7.10 4.25
CA ILE A 84 8.73 7.75 5.02
C ILE A 84 9.13 9.20 5.27
N GLY A 85 8.31 10.14 4.79
CA GLY A 85 8.61 11.57 4.86
C GLY A 85 9.66 12.05 3.87
N ALA A 86 10.10 11.19 2.93
CA ALA A 86 10.92 11.61 1.81
C ALA A 86 10.06 12.32 0.76
N ASP A 87 10.61 13.39 0.19
CA ASP A 87 10.07 14.05 -0.99
C ASP A 87 10.61 13.35 -2.26
N TYR A 88 9.83 13.34 -3.34
CA TYR A 88 10.22 12.67 -4.59
C TYR A 88 11.44 13.30 -5.30
N ASP A 89 11.71 14.58 -5.07
CA ASP A 89 12.70 15.37 -5.80
C ASP A 89 14.10 15.40 -5.14
N ARG A 90 14.26 14.80 -3.94
CA ARG A 90 15.48 14.92 -3.14
C ARG A 90 16.49 13.78 -3.30
#